data_AF-A0A2A3T5E5-F1
#
_entry.id   AF-A0A2A3T5E5-F1
#
_cell.length_a   1.000
_cell.length_b   1.000
_cell.length_c   1.000
_cell.angle_alpha   90.00
_cell.angle_beta   90.00
_cell.angle_gamma   90.00
#
_symmetry.space_group_name_H-M   'P 1'
#
loop_
_entity.id
_entity.type
_entity.pdbx_description
1 polymer ?
#
loop_
_entity_poly.entity_id
_entity_poly.type
_entity_poly.pdbx_seq_one_letter_code
_entity_poly.pdbx_strand_id
1 'polypeptide(L)' 'AKKVTSRLSLVEHQLAKELRAQGTYIASPKILKWYCISCAIHFKILKIRSATKRREHTKLR' A
#
# COMPACT_ATOMS: atom_id res chain seq x y z
N ALA A 1 5.65 4.21 -15.50
CA ALA A 1 5.28 3.23 -14.46
C ALA A 1 4.80 3.95 -13.20
N LYS A 2 3.95 3.32 -12.38
CA LYS A 2 3.43 3.89 -11.13
C LYS A 2 4.06 3.24 -9.91
N LYS A 3 4.72 4.05 -9.07
CA LYS A 3 5.34 3.62 -7.80
C LYS A 3 4.30 3.60 -6.69
N VAL A 4 4.18 2.47 -5.99
CA VAL A 4 3.34 2.29 -4.81
C VAL A 4 4.20 1.73 -3.68
N THR A 5 4.15 2.38 -2.53
CA THR A 5 4.83 1.91 -1.32
C THR A 5 3.82 1.18 -0.44
N SER A 6 4.03 -0.10 -0.19
CA SER A 6 3.18 -0.89 0.72
C SER A 6 4.01 -1.44 1.88
N ARG A 7 3.39 -1.64 3.04
CA ARG A 7 4.01 -2.35 4.16
C ARG A 7 3.60 -3.81 4.07
N LEU A 8 4.59 -4.71 4.13
CA LEU A 8 4.33 -6.14 4.23
C LEU A 8 4.24 -6.52 5.71
N SER A 9 3.16 -7.21 6.08
CA SER A 9 3.08 -7.92 7.35
C SER A 9 3.51 -9.38 7.13
N LEU A 10 4.54 -9.83 7.85
CA LEU A 10 5.04 -11.21 7.77
C LEU A 10 4.10 -12.22 8.47
N VAL A 11 3.25 -11.72 9.36
CA VAL A 11 2.34 -12.49 10.20
C VAL A 11 0.98 -11.82 10.16
N GLU A 12 -0.09 -12.60 10.32
CA GLU A 12 -1.45 -12.08 10.45
C GLU A 12 -1.58 -11.10 11.63
N HIS A 13 -2.48 -10.13 11.52
CA HIS A 13 -2.60 -9.03 12.47
C HIS A 13 -2.87 -9.48 13.92
N GLN A 14 -3.73 -10.50 14.11
CA GLN A 14 -4.08 -11.02 15.44
C GLN A 14 -2.88 -11.67 16.13
N LEU A 15 -2.26 -12.63 15.47
CA LEU A 15 -1.07 -13.30 15.99
C LEU A 15 0.09 -12.31 16.20
N ALA A 16 0.26 -11.35 15.31
CA ALA A 16 1.27 -10.30 15.49
C ALA A 16 0.98 -9.40 16.70
N LYS A 17 -0.26 -9.30 17.19
CA LYS A 17 -0.60 -8.56 18.41
C LYS A 17 -0.21 -9.35 19.65
N GLU A 18 -0.52 -10.64 19.68
CA GLU A 18 -0.16 -11.56 20.77
C GLU A 18 1.36 -11.69 20.91
N LEU A 19 2.05 -11.93 19.79
CA LEU A 19 3.51 -12.04 19.74
C LEU A 19 4.20 -10.74 20.19
N ARG A 20 3.65 -9.56 19.86
CA ARG A 20 4.19 -8.28 20.36
C ARG A 20 3.92 -8.08 21.85
N ALA A 21 2.77 -8.53 22.36
CA ALA A 21 2.47 -8.49 23.79
C ALA A 21 3.44 -9.36 24.60
N GLN A 22 3.89 -10.48 24.02
CA GLN A 22 4.94 -11.35 24.57
C GLN A 22 6.36 -10.79 24.37
N GLY A 23 6.52 -9.61 23.76
CA GLY A 23 7.80 -8.92 23.61
C GLY A 23 8.59 -9.24 22.34
N THR A 24 8.03 -10.00 21.40
CA THR A 24 8.73 -10.31 20.14
C THR A 24 8.72 -9.12 19.18
N TYR A 25 9.87 -8.86 18.55
CA TYR A 25 10.00 -7.81 17.54
C TYR A 25 9.67 -8.34 16.15
N ILE A 26 8.61 -7.80 15.54
CA ILE A 26 8.19 -8.16 14.19
C ILE A 26 8.48 -6.99 13.24
N ALA A 27 9.52 -7.15 12.42
CA ALA A 27 9.84 -6.19 11.38
C ALA A 27 8.73 -6.13 10.31
N SER A 28 8.33 -4.93 9.92
CA SER A 28 7.36 -4.71 8.82
C SER A 28 8.03 -3.91 7.70
N PRO A 29 8.71 -4.58 6.75
CA PRO A 29 9.44 -3.89 5.70
C PRO A 29 8.51 -3.12 4.77
N LYS A 30 8.99 -1.97 4.28
CA LYS A 30 8.33 -1.19 3.23
C LYS A 30 8.80 -1.71 1.88
N ILE A 31 7.87 -2.21 1.07
CA ILE A 31 8.13 -2.71 -0.27
C ILE A 31 7.70 -1.68 -1.30
N LEU A 32 8.53 -1.50 -2.32
CA LEU A 32 8.25 -0.68 -3.49
C LEU A 32 7.70 -1.56 -4.61
N LYS A 33 6.47 -1.31 -5.03
CA LYS A 33 5.84 -1.97 -6.17
C LYS A 33 5.75 -1.02 -7.34
N TRP A 34 6.16 -1.48 -8.52
CA TRP A 34 6.09 -0.73 -9.76
C TRP A 34 5.04 -1.35 -10.67
N TYR A 35 4.03 -0.56 -11.03
CA TYR A 35 2.92 -1.00 -11.89
C TYR A 35 2.94 -0.31 -13.24
N CYS A 36 2.49 -1.01 -14.29
CA CYS A 36 2.08 -0.37 -15.53
C CYS A 36 0.81 0.49 -15.31
N ILE A 37 0.51 1.46 -16.20
CA ILE A 37 -0.69 2.32 -16.03
C ILE A 37 -1.98 1.48 -16.05
N SER A 38 -2.08 0.53 -16.97
CA SER A 38 -3.21 -0.40 -17.08
C SER A 38 -3.37 -1.25 -15.81
N CYS A 39 -2.27 -1.78 -15.30
CA CYS A 39 -2.20 -2.58 -14.08
C CYS A 39 -2.70 -1.77 -12.87
N ALA A 40 -2.27 -0.50 -12.76
CA ALA A 40 -2.67 0.38 -11.67
C ALA A 40 -4.17 0.73 -11.69
N ILE A 41 -4.78 0.79 -12.88
CA ILE A 41 -6.23 1.00 -13.03
C ILE A 41 -6.99 -0.29 -12.68
N HIS A 42 -6.54 -1.44 -13.20
CA HIS A 42 -7.18 -2.74 -12.93
C HIS A 42 -7.20 -3.09 -11.44
N PHE A 43 -6.08 -2.90 -10.75
CA PHE A 43 -5.97 -3.11 -9.30
C PHE A 43 -6.57 -1.96 -8.46
N LYS A 44 -7.25 -0.99 -9.08
CA LYS A 44 -7.93 0.15 -8.44
C LYS A 44 -7.02 1.07 -7.61
N ILE A 45 -5.70 1.00 -7.83
CA ILE A 45 -4.69 1.87 -7.23
C ILE A 45 -4.83 3.30 -7.78
N LEU A 46 -5.22 3.42 -9.06
CA LEU A 46 -5.48 4.70 -9.71
C LEU A 46 -6.93 4.73 -10.23
N LYS A 47 -7.66 5.76 -9.82
CA LYS A 47 -9.07 5.96 -10.18
C LYS A 47 -9.22 7.10 -11.20
N ILE A 48 -10.22 6.99 -12.06
CA ILE A 48 -10.60 8.06 -12.99
C ILE A 48 -11.22 9.20 -12.15
N ARG A 49 -10.73 10.43 -12.33
CA ARG A 49 -11.14 11.62 -11.57
C ARG A 49 -11.80 12.66 -12.48
N SER A 50 -12.66 13.50 -11.89
CA SER A 50 -13.23 14.68 -12.54
C SER A 50 -12.13 15.66 -12.98
N ALA A 51 -12.41 16.50 -13.98
CA ALA A 51 -11.41 17.37 -14.60
C ALA A 51 -10.66 18.26 -13.58
N THR A 52 -11.39 18.84 -12.63
CA THR A 52 -10.84 19.67 -11.55
C THR A 52 -9.89 18.89 -10.64
N LYS A 53 -10.32 17.70 -10.19
CA LYS A 53 -9.55 16.83 -9.29
C LYS A 53 -8.32 16.19 -9.93
N ARG A 54 -8.16 16.22 -11.27
CA ARG A 54 -6.98 15.63 -11.93
C ARG A 54 -5.69 16.38 -11.61
N ARG A 55 -5.78 17.71 -11.43
CA ARG A 55 -4.63 18.58 -11.13
C ARG A 55 -4.22 18.54 -9.65
N GLU A 56 -5.10 18.04 -8.78
CA GLU A 56 -4.81 17.88 -7.36
C GLU A 56 -3.82 16.72 -7.13
N HIS A 57 -2.70 17.04 -6.48
CA HIS A 57 -1.69 16.08 -6.04
C HIS A 57 -2.06 15.45 -4.69
N THR A 58 -3.03 14.53 -4.71
CA THR A 58 -3.44 13.76 -3.53
C THR A 58 -2.64 12.46 -3.41
N LYS A 59 -2.47 11.94 -2.18
CA LYS A 59 -1.93 10.59 -1.96
C LYS A 59 -2.89 9.56 -2.58
N LEU A 60 -2.32 8.61 -3.30
CA LEU A 60 -3.07 7.48 -3.87
C LEU A 60 -3.35 6.47 -2.78
N ARG A 61 -4.56 5.92 -2.77
CA ARG A 61 -5.00 4.88 -1.83
C ARG A 61 -5.70 3.79 -2.60
#